data_AF-A0A7U6GIE3-F1
#
_entry.id   AF-A0A7U6GIE3-F1
#
_cell.length_a   1.000
_cell.length_b   1.000
_cell.length_c   1.000
_cell.angle_alpha   90.00
_cell.angle_beta   90.00
_cell.angle_gamma   90.00
#
_symmetry.space_group_name_H-M   'P 1'
#
loop_
_entity.id
_entity.type
_entity.pdbx_description
1 polymer ?
#
loop_
_entity_poly.entity_id
_entity_poly.type
_entity_poly.pdbx_seq_one_letter_code
_entity_poly.pdbx_strand_id
1 'polypeptide(L)'
;MSNAIRNKLTITATILLMGCSNLSTAEYQPAMEKALEALLVAERALENASHDKGGHRAAALRHVRAAIEDTRRGIRYDNRH
;
A
#
# COMPACT_ATOMS: atom_id res chain seq x y z
N MET A 1 -68.86 24.37 12.83
CA MET A 1 -69.23 23.18 12.01
C MET A 1 -68.54 23.39 10.66
N SER A 2 -67.66 22.57 10.09
CA SER A 2 -67.24 21.19 10.31
C SER A 2 -65.84 21.01 9.70
N ASN A 3 -64.94 20.36 10.45
CA ASN A 3 -63.90 19.41 10.05
C ASN A 3 -63.23 19.52 8.66
N ALA A 4 -61.90 19.74 8.66
CA ALA A 4 -60.97 18.68 8.23
C ALA A 4 -59.51 19.06 8.52
N ILE A 5 -59.08 18.73 9.74
CA ILE A 5 -57.73 18.24 9.99
C ILE A 5 -57.56 16.98 9.13
N ARG A 6 -56.83 17.07 8.02
CA ARG A 6 -56.23 15.97 7.23
C ARG A 6 -55.42 16.67 6.13
N ASN A 7 -54.12 16.86 6.28
CA ASN A 7 -53.20 15.81 5.86
C ASN A 7 -51.88 15.96 6.62
N LYS A 8 -51.63 15.01 7.51
CA LYS A 8 -50.32 14.83 8.10
C LYS A 8 -49.36 14.34 7.01
N LEU A 9 -48.09 14.68 7.19
CA LEU A 9 -46.99 13.76 6.91
C LEU A 9 -46.66 13.49 5.43
N THR A 10 -46.04 14.46 4.77
CA THR A 10 -45.07 14.17 3.71
C THR A 10 -43.72 14.73 4.10
N ILE A 11 -43.14 14.10 5.13
CA ILE A 11 -41.70 14.09 5.36
C ILE A 11 -41.13 13.29 4.17
N THR A 12 -40.78 13.97 3.08
CA THR A 12 -39.97 13.39 2.01
C THR A 12 -38.52 13.32 2.50
N ALA A 13 -38.28 12.40 3.42
CA ALA A 13 -36.98 11.91 3.77
C ALA A 13 -36.51 10.94 2.68
N THR A 14 -35.74 11.45 1.73
CA THR A 14 -34.79 10.64 0.95
C THR A 14 -33.74 11.57 0.35
N ILE A 15 -32.90 12.15 1.23
CA ILE A 15 -31.52 12.45 0.84
C ILE A 15 -30.89 11.08 0.60
N LEU A 16 -30.90 10.64 -0.65
CA LEU A 16 -30.20 9.44 -1.08
C LEU A 16 -28.71 9.71 -0.83
N LEU A 17 -28.19 9.04 0.20
CA LEU A 17 -26.83 9.18 0.72
C LEU A 17 -25.82 9.13 -0.42
N MET A 18 -25.28 10.31 -0.70
CA MET A 18 -23.95 10.51 -1.22
C MET A 18 -22.97 9.90 -0.21
N GLY A 19 -22.16 8.94 -0.67
CA GLY A 19 -20.81 8.77 -0.14
C GLY A 19 -20.47 7.47 0.58
N CYS A 20 -19.27 7.02 0.21
CA CYS A 20 -18.37 6.09 0.91
C CYS A 20 -18.64 4.60 0.61
N SER A 21 -17.73 3.84 0.01
CA SER A 21 -16.27 3.97 -0.01
C SER A 21 -15.72 3.16 -1.18
N ASN A 22 -14.77 3.71 -1.93
CA ASN A 22 -13.86 2.86 -2.69
C ASN A 22 -13.15 1.98 -1.66
N LEU A 23 -13.54 0.72 -1.58
CA LEU A 23 -12.76 -0.29 -0.88
C LEU A 23 -11.56 -0.53 -1.80
N SER A 24 -10.56 0.35 -1.74
CA SER A 24 -9.23 0.04 -2.26
C SER A 24 -8.71 -1.12 -1.41
N THR A 25 -9.06 -2.33 -1.81
CA THR A 25 -8.36 -3.51 -1.32
C THR A 25 -6.97 -3.39 -1.91
N ALA A 26 -5.98 -3.04 -1.07
CA ALA A 26 -4.58 -3.14 -1.43
C ALA A 26 -4.39 -4.44 -2.23
N GLU A 27 -4.05 -4.32 -3.50
CA GLU A 27 -3.94 -5.49 -4.38
C GLU A 27 -2.80 -6.34 -3.81
N TYR A 28 -3.00 -7.64 -3.64
CA TYR A 28 -1.90 -8.48 -3.19
C TYR A 28 -0.74 -8.34 -4.19
N GLN A 29 0.45 -7.89 -3.75
CA GLN A 29 1.62 -7.60 -4.58
C GLN A 29 2.71 -8.71 -4.49
N PRO A 30 2.45 -9.95 -4.98
CA PRO A 30 3.39 -11.06 -4.85
C PRO A 30 4.73 -10.79 -5.54
N ALA A 31 4.76 -9.95 -6.58
CA ALA A 31 5.98 -9.60 -7.27
C ALA A 31 6.91 -8.73 -6.40
N MET A 32 6.35 -7.76 -5.66
CA MET A 32 7.11 -6.89 -4.78
C MET A 32 7.66 -7.65 -3.57
N GLU A 33 6.87 -8.59 -3.02
CA GLU A 33 7.34 -9.49 -1.95
C GLU A 33 8.49 -10.37 -2.41
N LYS A 34 8.37 -10.99 -3.60
CA LYS A 34 9.46 -11.78 -4.21
C LYS A 34 10.71 -10.94 -4.50
N ALA A 35 10.53 -9.71 -4.96
CA ALA A 35 11.64 -8.78 -5.18
C ALA A 35 12.37 -8.47 -3.87
N LEU A 36 11.62 -8.21 -2.79
CA LEU A 36 12.20 -7.98 -1.47
C LEU A 36 12.99 -9.20 -0.97
N GLU A 37 12.46 -10.41 -1.13
CA GLU A 37 13.16 -11.64 -0.78
C GLU A 37 14.49 -11.78 -1.55
N ALA A 38 14.45 -11.58 -2.87
CA ALA A 38 15.65 -11.66 -3.72
C ALA A 38 16.71 -10.62 -3.31
N LEU A 39 16.30 -9.40 -2.95
CA LEU A 39 17.20 -8.36 -2.48
C LEU A 39 17.86 -8.71 -1.15
N LEU A 40 17.12 -9.31 -0.21
CA LEU A 40 17.67 -9.76 1.09
C LEU A 40 18.69 -10.90 0.91
N VAL A 41 18.44 -11.81 -0.04
CA VAL A 41 19.41 -12.85 -0.41
C VAL A 41 20.66 -12.22 -1.02
N ALA A 42 20.50 -11.25 -1.92
CA ALA A 42 21.62 -10.54 -2.54
C ALA A 42 22.46 -9.77 -1.50
N GLU A 43 21.82 -9.10 -0.54
CA GLU A 43 22.51 -8.42 0.57
C GLU A 43 23.39 -9.40 1.34
N ARG A 44 22.82 -10.53 1.78
CA ARG A 44 23.57 -11.55 2.54
C ARG A 44 24.73 -12.14 1.72
N ALA A 45 24.55 -12.35 0.42
CA ALA A 45 25.61 -12.83 -0.45
C ALA A 45 26.77 -11.82 -0.57
N LEU A 46 26.45 -10.52 -0.65
CA LEU A 46 27.45 -9.46 -0.70
C LEU A 46 28.16 -9.26 0.64
N GLU A 47 27.47 -9.37 1.77
CA GLU A 47 28.07 -9.29 3.11
C GLU A 47 29.09 -10.40 3.34
N ASN A 48 28.80 -11.61 2.84
CA ASN A 48 29.69 -12.77 2.94
C ASN A 48 30.83 -12.78 1.89
N ALA A 49 30.86 -11.82 0.97
CA ALA A 49 31.87 -11.77 -0.07
C ALA A 49 33.25 -11.36 0.50
N SER A 50 34.23 -12.23 0.31
CA SER A 50 35.56 -12.20 0.95
C SER A 50 36.42 -10.96 0.66
N HIS A 51 36.20 -10.26 -0.46
CA HIS A 51 36.97 -9.06 -0.81
C HIS A 51 36.08 -7.94 -1.32
N ASP A 52 36.48 -6.70 -1.04
CA ASP A 52 35.76 -5.50 -1.48
C ASP A 52 35.86 -5.26 -3.00
N LYS A 53 36.60 -6.11 -3.74
CA LYS A 53 36.79 -6.07 -5.20
C LYS A 53 36.95 -4.65 -5.75
N GLY A 54 37.84 -3.85 -5.15
CA GLY A 54 38.06 -2.45 -5.56
C GLY A 54 36.99 -1.45 -5.10
N GLY A 55 36.22 -1.77 -4.05
CA GLY A 55 35.11 -0.95 -3.54
C GLY A 55 33.75 -1.34 -4.13
N HIS A 56 33.71 -2.23 -5.11
CA HIS A 56 32.48 -2.64 -5.78
C HIS A 56 31.53 -3.40 -4.87
N ARG A 57 32.03 -4.18 -3.91
CA ARG A 57 31.16 -4.89 -2.96
C ARG A 57 30.44 -3.89 -2.04
N ALA A 58 31.17 -2.93 -1.47
CA ALA A 58 30.58 -1.88 -0.65
C ALA A 58 29.58 -1.01 -1.45
N ALA A 59 29.88 -0.70 -2.71
CA ALA A 59 28.96 0.00 -3.59
C ALA A 59 27.69 -0.82 -3.86
N ALA A 60 27.83 -2.10 -4.18
CA ALA A 60 26.69 -3.00 -4.40
C ALA A 60 25.81 -3.10 -3.14
N LEU A 61 26.39 -3.25 -1.95
CA LEU A 61 25.63 -3.27 -0.68
C LEU A 61 24.80 -2.00 -0.48
N ARG A 62 25.38 -0.82 -0.77
CA ARG A 62 24.64 0.44 -0.72
C ARG A 62 23.44 0.45 -1.65
N HIS A 63 23.62 0.00 -2.90
CA HIS A 63 22.53 -0.04 -3.88
C HIS A 63 21.44 -1.04 -3.48
N VAL A 64 21.81 -2.24 -3.03
CA VAL A 64 20.87 -3.26 -2.58
C VAL A 64 20.06 -2.77 -1.37
N ARG A 65 20.71 -2.16 -0.37
CA ARG A 65 20.01 -1.61 0.80
C ARG A 65 19.04 -0.49 0.44
N ALA A 66 19.42 0.39 -0.47
CA ALA A 66 18.50 1.42 -0.98
C ALA A 66 17.28 0.80 -1.67
N ALA A 67 17.50 -0.20 -2.53
CA ALA A 67 16.42 -0.92 -3.21
C ALA A 67 15.48 -1.62 -2.22
N ILE A 68 16.01 -2.26 -1.16
CA ILE A 68 15.20 -2.88 -0.10
C ILE A 68 14.26 -1.85 0.54
N GLU A 69 14.79 -0.68 0.89
CA GLU A 69 13.99 0.38 1.52
C GLU A 69 12.92 0.92 0.58
N ASP A 70 13.23 1.06 -0.71
CA ASP A 70 12.27 1.52 -1.73
C ASP A 70 11.17 0.49 -1.95
N THR A 71 11.50 -0.80 -2.08
CA THR A 71 10.52 -1.88 -2.21
C THR A 71 9.60 -1.96 -0.99
N ARG A 72 10.17 -1.86 0.23
CA ARG A 72 9.37 -1.80 1.46
C ARG A 72 8.44 -0.59 1.48
N ARG A 73 8.87 0.58 1.00
CA ARG A 73 8.01 1.76 0.88
C ARG A 73 6.90 1.54 -0.14
N GLY A 74 7.19 0.93 -1.28
CA GLY A 74 6.20 0.58 -2.30
C GLY A 74 5.10 -0.34 -1.75
N ILE A 75 5.49 -1.44 -1.10
CA ILE A 75 4.54 -2.36 -0.44
C ILE A 75 3.69 -1.63 0.60
N ARG A 76 4.29 -0.78 1.44
CA ARG A 76 3.54 0.00 2.45
C ARG A 76 2.60 1.04 1.85
N TYR A 77 2.97 1.62 0.70
CA TYR A 77 2.15 2.61 0.01
C TYR A 77 0.88 1.95 -0.52
N ASP A 78 1.03 0.82 -1.21
CA ASP A 78 -0.08 0.03 -1.75
C ASP A 78 -1.01 -0.51 -0.65
N ASN A 79 -0.43 -0.96 0.48
CA ASN A 79 -1.22 -1.37 1.65
C ASN A 79 -2.06 -0.25 2.29
N ARG A 80 -1.88 1.02 1.89
CA ARG A 80 -2.53 2.19 2.49
C ARG A 80 -3.41 2.99 1.52
N HIS A 81 -3.36 2.73 0.21
CA HIS A 81 -4.04 3.52 -0.83
C HIS A 81 -4.76 2.62 -1.83
#